data_AF-A0A957YLC2-F1
#
_entry.id   AF-A0A957YLC2-F1
#
_cell.length_a   1.000
_cell.length_b   1.000
_cell.length_c   1.000
_cell.angle_alpha   90.00
_cell.angle_beta   90.00
_cell.angle_gamma   90.00
#
_symmetry.space_group_name_H-M   'P 1'
#
loop_
_entity.id
_entity.type
_entity.pdbx_description
1 polymer ?
#
loop_
_entity_poly.entity_id
_entity_poly.type
_entity_poly.pdbx_seq_one_letter_code
_entity_poly.pdbx_strand_id
1 'polypeptide(L)'
;MEDQLPLREEGRKHWAFFESLPETPHNNGLKFNNVKNVQLLEPLFEFSGACAGCGETPYLKLVSQLFGDRSIVANATGCSSIYGGNLPTTPWSTNEVGRGPAWSNSLFEDNAEFGLGMRITLDKQVEYARELVTRMRDLIGNDLATDLLNADQRDEAGIDAQRNRVVALKDALADVDDPAARDLLSLAD
;
A
#
# COMPACT_ATOMS: atom_id res chain seq x y z
N MET A 1 8.15 -35.56 23.75
CA MET A 1 7.26 -34.39 23.56
C MET A 1 7.35 -33.57 24.81
N GLU A 2 7.74 -32.31 24.68
CA GLU A 2 7.76 -31.35 25.79
C GLU A 2 6.39 -30.69 25.94
N ASP A 3 6.08 -30.22 27.15
CA ASP A 3 4.84 -29.50 27.41
C ASP A 3 4.82 -28.17 26.65
N GLN A 4 3.72 -27.88 25.95
CA GLN A 4 3.61 -26.75 25.04
C GLN A 4 3.28 -25.44 25.74
N LEU A 5 2.58 -25.49 26.89
CA LEU A 5 2.14 -24.29 27.58
C LEU A 5 3.31 -23.42 28.06
N PRO A 6 4.33 -23.96 28.76
CA PRO A 6 5.48 -23.16 29.18
C PRO A 6 6.24 -22.54 28.00
N LEU A 7 6.41 -23.29 26.91
CA LEU A 7 7.10 -22.81 25.69
C LEU A 7 6.33 -21.67 25.01
N ARG A 8 4.99 -21.73 24.98
CA ARG A 8 4.15 -20.66 24.42
C ARG A 8 4.13 -19.40 25.28
N GLU A 9 4.18 -19.54 26.60
CA GLU A 9 4.26 -18.39 27.51
C GLU A 9 5.57 -17.63 27.36
N GLU A 10 6.68 -18.35 27.24
CA GLU A 10 7.98 -17.74 26.93
C GLU A 10 8.01 -17.16 25.51
N GLY A 11 7.52 -17.90 24.52
CA GLY A 11 7.42 -17.44 23.13
C GLY A 11 6.62 -16.15 22.99
N ARG A 12 5.55 -15.96 23.78
CA ARG A 12 4.77 -14.72 23.79
C ARG A 12 5.61 -13.52 24.25
N LYS A 13 6.55 -13.70 25.18
CA LYS A 13 7.46 -12.63 25.63
C LYS A 13 8.47 -12.27 24.54
N HIS A 14 9.01 -13.27 23.84
CA HIS A 14 9.92 -13.04 22.71
C HIS A 14 9.21 -12.35 21.55
N TRP A 15 7.97 -12.74 21.25
CA TRP A 15 7.14 -12.10 20.23
C TRP A 15 6.86 -10.64 20.57
N ALA A 16 6.44 -10.34 21.80
CA ALA A 16 6.21 -8.96 22.24
C ALA A 16 7.47 -8.07 22.16
N PHE A 17 8.66 -8.64 22.39
CA PHE A 17 9.91 -7.91 22.17
C PHE A 17 10.20 -7.70 20.67
N PHE A 18 9.98 -8.72 19.84
CA PHE A 18 10.14 -8.62 18.39
C PHE A 18 9.25 -7.53 17.79
N GLU A 19 7.97 -7.46 18.18
CA GLU A 19 7.03 -6.42 17.74
C GLU A 19 7.44 -4.99 18.17
N SER A 20 8.35 -4.85 19.13
CA SER A 20 8.87 -3.53 19.54
C SER A 20 10.06 -3.04 18.71
N LEU A 21 10.62 -3.90 17.85
CA LEU A 21 11.73 -3.55 16.98
C LEU A 21 11.22 -2.72 15.78
N PRO A 22 12.01 -1.77 15.27
CA PRO A 22 11.58 -0.95 14.14
C PRO A 22 11.55 -1.77 12.85
N GLU A 23 10.57 -1.45 11.99
CA GLU A 23 10.48 -2.03 10.66
C GLU A 23 11.61 -1.57 9.74
N THR A 24 11.95 -2.41 8.75
CA THR A 24 13.01 -2.11 7.78
C THR A 24 12.48 -1.20 6.67
N PRO A 25 13.03 0.02 6.47
CA PRO A 25 12.56 0.89 5.40
C PRO A 25 12.87 0.33 4.01
N HIS A 26 11.96 0.55 3.05
CA HIS A 26 12.13 0.17 1.64
C HIS A 26 13.29 0.90 0.95
N ASN A 27 13.70 2.06 1.47
CA ASN A 27 14.76 2.88 0.90
C ASN A 27 15.97 2.98 1.84
N ASN A 28 16.51 1.83 2.26
CA ASN A 28 17.66 1.72 3.17
C ASN A 28 18.97 1.29 2.46
N GLY A 29 18.99 1.29 1.13
CA GLY A 29 20.13 0.85 0.32
C GLY A 29 20.19 -0.66 0.05
N LEU A 30 19.28 -1.47 0.61
CA LEU A 30 19.14 -2.88 0.23
C LEU A 30 18.41 -3.02 -1.11
N LYS A 31 18.74 -4.09 -1.84
CA LYS A 31 17.99 -4.51 -3.02
C LYS A 31 17.02 -5.63 -2.66
N PHE A 32 15.75 -5.45 -2.96
CA PHE A 32 14.66 -6.41 -2.69
C PHE A 32 14.37 -7.32 -3.89
N ASN A 33 15.42 -7.70 -4.62
CA ASN A 33 15.34 -8.60 -5.78
C ASN A 33 15.84 -10.01 -5.46
N ASN A 34 16.02 -10.34 -4.18
CA ASN A 34 16.46 -11.65 -3.72
C ASN A 34 15.66 -12.10 -2.50
N VAL A 35 15.54 -13.42 -2.35
CA VAL A 35 14.71 -14.08 -1.33
C VAL A 35 15.06 -13.59 0.07
N LYS A 36 16.35 -13.48 0.41
CA LYS A 36 16.81 -13.12 1.75
C LYS A 36 16.35 -11.72 2.15
N ASN A 37 16.62 -10.73 1.31
CA ASN A 37 16.37 -9.32 1.67
C ASN A 37 14.87 -9.02 1.74
N VAL A 38 14.04 -9.66 0.90
CA VAL A 38 12.59 -9.46 0.93
C VAL A 38 11.99 -9.90 2.27
N GLN A 39 12.58 -10.87 2.96
CA GLN A 39 12.09 -11.27 4.28
C GLN A 39 12.35 -10.25 5.39
N LEU A 40 13.08 -9.16 5.10
CA LEU A 40 13.23 -8.03 6.02
C LEU A 40 12.09 -7.01 5.90
N LEU A 41 11.29 -7.08 4.83
CA LEU A 41 10.16 -6.18 4.63
C LEU A 41 8.95 -6.65 5.44
N GLU A 42 8.20 -5.68 5.96
CA GLU A 42 6.96 -5.91 6.69
C GLU A 42 5.92 -6.65 5.79
N PRO A 43 5.37 -7.79 6.22
CA PRO A 43 4.28 -8.44 5.51
C PRO A 43 2.94 -7.78 5.82
N LEU A 44 2.26 -7.24 4.80
CA LEU A 44 0.91 -6.65 4.95
C LEU A 44 -0.23 -7.65 4.66
N PHE A 45 0.11 -8.94 4.65
CA PHE A 45 -0.83 -10.06 4.57
C PHE A 45 -0.37 -11.14 5.55
N GLU A 46 -1.07 -11.28 6.67
CA GLU A 46 -0.65 -12.12 7.79
C GLU A 46 -1.83 -12.79 8.50
N PHE A 47 -1.57 -13.92 9.16
CA PHE A 47 -2.53 -14.63 10.02
C PHE A 47 -3.90 -14.95 9.40
N SER A 48 -3.94 -15.19 8.08
CA SER A 48 -5.17 -15.57 7.37
C SER A 48 -5.77 -16.89 7.86
N GLY A 49 -7.08 -17.07 7.67
CA GLY A 49 -7.80 -18.31 7.96
C GLY A 49 -7.57 -19.47 6.97
N ALA A 50 -6.51 -19.41 6.17
CA ALA A 50 -6.18 -20.45 5.20
C ALA A 50 -5.75 -21.76 5.88
N CYS A 51 -5.76 -22.86 5.12
CA CYS A 51 -5.27 -24.15 5.59
C CYS A 51 -3.80 -24.09 6.02
N ALA A 52 -3.40 -24.93 6.98
CA ALA A 52 -1.99 -25.11 7.34
C ALA A 52 -1.17 -25.56 6.12
N GLY A 53 -0.13 -24.79 5.76
CA GLY A 53 0.66 -25.06 4.56
C GLY A 53 -0.06 -24.73 3.25
N CYS A 54 -1.05 -23.83 3.26
CA CYS A 54 -1.71 -23.35 2.04
C CYS A 54 -0.68 -22.85 1.01
N GLY A 55 -0.80 -23.33 -0.23
CA GLY A 55 0.11 -22.96 -1.32
C GLY A 55 -0.10 -21.56 -1.90
N GLU A 56 -1.18 -20.85 -1.54
CA GLU A 56 -1.50 -19.53 -2.10
C GLU A 56 -0.94 -18.37 -1.26
N THR A 57 -1.13 -18.43 0.06
CA THR A 57 -0.80 -17.33 0.99
C THR A 57 0.66 -16.84 0.97
N PRO A 58 1.70 -17.68 0.72
CA PRO A 58 3.07 -17.17 0.61
C PRO A 58 3.26 -16.19 -0.56
N TYR A 59 2.48 -16.34 -1.64
CA TYR A 59 2.54 -15.42 -2.78
C TYR A 59 1.90 -14.07 -2.45
N LEU A 60 0.76 -14.06 -1.76
CA LEU A 60 0.12 -12.81 -1.32
C LEU A 60 0.97 -12.08 -0.29
N LYS A 61 1.58 -12.81 0.65
CA LYS A 61 2.57 -12.24 1.57
C LYS A 61 3.69 -11.53 0.81
N LEU A 62 4.29 -12.21 -0.18
CA LEU A 62 5.38 -11.65 -0.98
C LEU A 62 4.96 -10.38 -1.74
N VAL A 63 3.78 -10.38 -2.36
CA VAL A 63 3.25 -9.20 -3.07
C VAL A 63 3.04 -8.04 -2.09
N SER A 64 2.47 -8.33 -0.92
CA SER A 64 2.23 -7.32 0.12
C SER A 64 3.53 -6.70 0.65
N GLN A 65 4.60 -7.48 0.78
CA GLN A 65 5.92 -6.99 1.20
C GLN A 65 6.53 -6.04 0.16
N LEU A 66 6.40 -6.36 -1.13
CA LEU A 66 7.05 -5.58 -2.18
C LEU A 66 6.28 -4.32 -2.57
N PHE A 67 4.94 -4.38 -2.56
CA PHE A 67 4.09 -3.37 -3.18
C PHE A 67 2.86 -2.99 -2.33
N GLY A 68 2.74 -3.52 -1.11
CA GLY A 68 1.50 -3.46 -0.35
C GLY A 68 1.06 -2.05 0.01
N ASP A 69 2.00 -1.14 0.24
CA ASP A 69 1.74 0.26 0.57
C ASP A 69 1.11 1.09 -0.57
N ARG A 70 0.99 0.51 -1.77
CA ARG A 70 0.42 1.13 -2.98
C ARG A 70 -0.33 0.13 -3.87
N SER A 71 -0.78 -0.99 -3.30
CA SER A 71 -1.51 -2.02 -4.02
C SER A 71 -3.02 -1.81 -3.92
N ILE A 72 -3.71 -2.03 -5.03
CA ILE A 72 -5.17 -2.14 -5.09
C ILE A 72 -5.48 -3.53 -5.63
N VAL A 73 -6.26 -4.30 -4.86
CA VAL A 73 -6.53 -5.71 -5.12
C VAL A 73 -8.01 -5.91 -5.44
N ALA A 74 -8.29 -6.20 -6.71
CA ALA A 74 -9.54 -6.83 -7.13
C ALA A 74 -9.38 -8.35 -6.98
N ASN A 75 -10.17 -8.94 -6.08
CA ASN A 75 -10.10 -10.36 -5.76
C ASN A 75 -11.35 -11.10 -6.23
N ALA A 76 -11.18 -12.17 -7.03
CA ALA A 76 -12.29 -13.01 -7.45
C ALA A 76 -12.83 -13.82 -6.26
N THR A 77 -14.10 -14.20 -6.31
CA THR A 77 -14.64 -15.12 -5.29
C THR A 77 -13.97 -16.49 -5.40
N GLY A 78 -13.57 -17.07 -4.27
CA GLY A 78 -12.78 -18.30 -4.19
C GLY A 78 -12.01 -18.38 -2.88
N CYS A 79 -11.09 -19.35 -2.75
CA CYS A 79 -10.30 -19.51 -1.52
C CYS A 79 -9.63 -18.20 -1.08
N SER A 80 -9.07 -17.44 -2.03
CA SER A 80 -8.45 -16.14 -1.77
C SER A 80 -9.38 -15.11 -1.16
N SER A 81 -10.64 -15.04 -1.59
CA SER A 81 -11.64 -14.17 -0.93
C SER A 81 -12.06 -14.68 0.45
N ILE A 82 -12.06 -16.00 0.67
CA ILE A 82 -12.47 -16.59 1.95
C ILE A 82 -11.41 -16.37 3.02
N TYR A 83 -10.15 -16.74 2.77
CA TYR A 83 -9.11 -16.47 3.76
C TYR A 83 -8.68 -15.00 3.77
N GLY A 84 -8.97 -14.24 2.69
CA GLY A 84 -8.58 -12.84 2.52
C GLY A 84 -9.61 -11.82 2.98
N GLY A 85 -10.86 -12.19 3.23
CA GLY A 85 -11.93 -11.22 3.52
C GLY A 85 -13.16 -11.80 4.21
N ASN A 86 -13.04 -12.89 4.97
CA ASN A 86 -14.17 -13.44 5.74
C ASN A 86 -14.29 -12.78 7.13
N LEU A 87 -15.23 -11.84 7.24
CA LEU A 87 -15.51 -11.09 8.46
C LEU A 87 -15.77 -12.01 9.67
N PRO A 88 -15.38 -11.61 10.89
CA PRO A 88 -14.92 -10.27 11.27
C PRO A 88 -13.41 -10.01 11.12
N THR A 89 -12.63 -10.99 10.65
CA THR A 89 -11.16 -10.88 10.58
C THR A 89 -10.68 -10.63 9.16
N THR A 90 -9.73 -9.72 8.98
CA THR A 90 -9.00 -9.51 7.73
C THR A 90 -7.51 -9.78 7.94
N PRO A 91 -6.83 -10.53 7.05
CA PRO A 91 -5.39 -10.69 7.09
C PRO A 91 -4.63 -9.52 6.45
N TRP A 92 -5.33 -8.63 5.73
CA TRP A 92 -4.73 -7.42 5.17
C TRP A 92 -4.52 -6.40 6.28
N SER A 93 -3.28 -5.95 6.44
CA SER A 93 -2.89 -4.94 7.42
C SER A 93 -2.37 -3.68 6.73
N THR A 94 -2.02 -2.69 7.54
CA THR A 94 -1.37 -1.44 7.11
C THR A 94 -0.05 -1.31 7.83
N ASN A 95 0.94 -0.72 7.17
CA ASN A 95 2.20 -0.36 7.79
C ASN A 95 2.04 0.77 8.82
N GLU A 96 3.14 1.16 9.47
CA GLU A 96 3.17 2.20 10.52
C GLU A 96 2.61 3.57 10.07
N VAL A 97 2.64 3.88 8.76
CA VAL A 97 2.08 5.13 8.21
C VAL A 97 0.63 4.99 7.73
N GLY A 98 -0.02 3.86 8.06
CA GLY A 98 -1.43 3.59 7.74
C GLY A 98 -1.69 3.21 6.29
N ARG A 99 -0.66 2.84 5.53
CA ARG A 99 -0.77 2.41 4.13
C ARG A 99 -0.73 0.89 4.01
N GLY A 100 -1.60 0.34 3.19
CA GLY A 100 -1.67 -1.09 2.92
C GLY A 100 -2.56 -1.39 1.72
N PRO A 101 -2.68 -2.68 1.34
CA PRO A 101 -3.44 -3.06 0.17
C PRO A 101 -4.92 -2.66 0.30
N ALA A 102 -5.42 -1.86 -0.63
CA ALA A 102 -6.85 -1.61 -0.75
C ALA A 102 -7.51 -2.83 -1.42
N TRP A 103 -8.21 -3.64 -0.64
CA TRP A 103 -8.75 -4.92 -1.09
C TRP A 103 -10.26 -4.87 -1.28
N SER A 104 -10.76 -5.45 -2.37
CA SER A 104 -12.19 -5.67 -2.57
C SER A 104 -12.45 -6.95 -3.37
N ASN A 105 -13.53 -7.64 -3.02
CA ASN A 105 -14.09 -8.74 -3.79
C ASN A 105 -15.42 -8.30 -4.39
N SER A 106 -15.55 -8.41 -5.71
CA SER A 106 -16.83 -8.20 -6.41
C SER A 106 -17.57 -9.53 -6.50
N LEU A 107 -17.56 -10.19 -7.66
CA LEU A 107 -18.18 -11.49 -7.87
C LEU A 107 -17.12 -12.52 -8.29
N PHE A 108 -17.59 -13.73 -8.60
CA PHE A 108 -16.72 -14.79 -9.05
C PHE A 108 -16.28 -14.56 -10.51
N GLU A 109 -17.20 -14.09 -11.32
CA GLU A 109 -17.15 -14.04 -12.77
C GLU A 109 -16.65 -12.72 -13.36
N ASP A 110 -16.53 -11.66 -12.55
CA ASP A 110 -16.28 -10.28 -13.03
C ASP A 110 -14.94 -9.68 -12.55
N ASN A 111 -14.05 -10.49 -11.97
CA ASN A 111 -12.87 -9.97 -11.27
C ASN A 111 -11.95 -9.13 -12.19
N ALA A 112 -11.78 -9.55 -13.45
CA ALA A 112 -10.91 -8.87 -14.38
C ALA A 112 -11.49 -7.50 -14.78
N GLU A 113 -12.79 -7.47 -15.03
CA GLU A 113 -13.56 -6.27 -15.38
C GLU A 113 -13.64 -5.31 -14.20
N PHE A 114 -13.78 -5.84 -12.98
CA PHE A 114 -13.77 -5.07 -11.74
C PHE A 114 -12.41 -4.40 -11.53
N GLY A 115 -11.32 -5.15 -11.66
CA GLY A 115 -9.96 -4.59 -11.61
C GLY A 115 -9.67 -3.60 -12.75
N LEU A 116 -10.20 -3.84 -13.95
CA LEU A 116 -10.10 -2.90 -15.06
C LEU A 116 -10.84 -1.59 -14.75
N GLY A 117 -12.01 -1.66 -14.11
CA GLY A 117 -12.74 -0.49 -13.63
C GLY A 117 -11.90 0.35 -12.67
N MET A 118 -11.27 -0.28 -11.67
CA MET A 118 -10.34 0.40 -10.77
C MET A 118 -9.21 1.10 -11.54
N ARG A 119 -8.60 0.42 -12.52
CA ARG A 119 -7.52 0.99 -13.34
C ARG A 119 -7.97 2.21 -14.12
N ILE A 120 -9.11 2.13 -14.81
CA ILE A 120 -9.66 3.25 -15.60
C ILE A 120 -9.94 4.46 -14.70
N THR A 121 -10.48 4.23 -13.50
CA THR A 121 -10.71 5.31 -12.53
C THR A 121 -9.40 5.98 -12.12
N LEU A 122 -8.36 5.20 -11.79
CA LEU A 122 -7.04 5.75 -11.42
C LEU A 122 -6.42 6.54 -12.58
N ASP A 123 -6.51 6.03 -13.81
CA ASP A 123 -6.04 6.74 -15.00
C ASP A 123 -6.70 8.11 -15.13
N LYS A 124 -8.03 8.16 -14.96
CA LYS A 124 -8.76 9.42 -15.08
C LYS A 124 -8.49 10.37 -13.91
N GLN A 125 -8.33 9.84 -12.70
CA GLN A 125 -7.94 10.64 -11.53
C GLN A 125 -6.54 11.24 -11.71
N VAL A 126 -5.58 10.48 -12.23
CA VAL A 126 -4.22 10.97 -12.54
C VAL A 126 -4.26 12.03 -13.63
N GLU A 127 -5.01 11.81 -14.72
CA GLU A 127 -5.19 12.81 -15.77
C GLU A 127 -5.73 14.13 -15.20
N TYR A 128 -6.80 14.05 -14.40
CA TYR A 128 -7.43 15.22 -13.81
C TYR A 128 -6.52 15.93 -12.80
N ALA A 129 -5.81 15.19 -11.93
CA ALA A 129 -4.84 15.76 -11.02
C ALA A 129 -3.73 16.52 -11.77
N ARG A 130 -3.26 16.00 -12.91
CA ARG A 130 -2.23 16.68 -13.74
C ARG A 130 -2.75 17.96 -14.38
N GLU A 131 -4.01 17.98 -14.83
CA GLU A 131 -4.66 19.19 -15.33
C GLU A 131 -4.76 20.26 -14.24
N LEU A 132 -5.18 19.86 -13.04
CA LEU A 132 -5.30 20.75 -11.88
C LEU A 132 -3.93 21.28 -11.45
N VAL A 133 -2.90 20.43 -11.34
CA VAL A 133 -1.52 20.88 -11.05
C VAL A 133 -1.03 21.89 -12.08
N THR A 134 -1.34 21.68 -13.36
CA THR A 134 -0.98 22.63 -14.43
C THR A 134 -1.70 23.95 -14.27
N ARG A 135 -3.02 23.92 -14.00
CA ARG A 135 -3.83 25.11 -13.75
C ARG A 135 -3.39 25.90 -12.53
N MET A 136 -2.92 25.20 -11.49
CA MET A 136 -2.50 25.79 -10.23
C MET A 136 -1.01 26.13 -10.16
N ARG A 137 -0.28 26.01 -11.27
CA ARG A 137 1.17 26.21 -11.34
C ARG A 137 1.64 27.55 -10.75
N ASP A 138 0.92 28.64 -11.03
CA ASP A 138 1.28 29.96 -10.49
C ASP A 138 1.05 30.07 -8.98
N LEU A 139 0.13 29.28 -8.44
CA LEU A 139 -0.21 29.25 -7.02
C LEU A 139 0.74 28.36 -6.22
N ILE A 140 1.02 27.15 -6.70
CA ILE A 140 1.86 26.15 -6.00
C ILE A 140 3.36 26.32 -6.30
N GLY A 141 3.69 27.13 -7.30
CA GLY A 141 5.06 27.37 -7.74
C GLY A 141 5.46 26.52 -8.95
N ASN A 142 6.21 27.15 -9.87
CA ASN A 142 6.64 26.54 -11.14
C ASN A 142 7.48 25.28 -10.95
N ASP A 143 8.38 25.28 -9.98
CA ASP A 143 9.29 24.16 -9.73
C ASP A 143 8.52 22.96 -9.18
N LEU A 144 7.71 23.15 -8.13
CA LEU A 144 6.88 22.10 -7.54
C LEU A 144 5.91 21.50 -8.57
N ALA A 145 5.23 22.34 -9.36
CA ALA A 145 4.35 21.86 -10.43
C ALA A 145 5.11 21.02 -11.48
N THR A 146 6.30 21.45 -11.86
CA THR A 146 7.13 20.73 -12.86
C THR A 146 7.59 19.38 -12.31
N ASP A 147 8.03 19.35 -11.06
CA ASP A 147 8.50 18.15 -10.39
C ASP A 147 7.37 17.15 -10.16
N LEU A 148 6.18 17.60 -9.74
CA LEU A 148 4.98 16.77 -9.59
C LEU A 148 4.58 16.10 -10.92
N LEU A 149 4.67 16.82 -12.03
CA LEU A 149 4.23 16.35 -13.35
C LEU A 149 5.23 15.40 -14.02
N ASN A 150 6.52 15.50 -13.70
CA ASN A 150 7.60 14.81 -14.41
C ASN A 150 8.41 13.85 -13.52
N ALA A 151 7.95 13.58 -12.31
CA ALA A 151 8.64 12.68 -11.38
C ALA A 151 8.84 11.27 -11.95
N ASP A 152 10.08 10.78 -11.87
CA ASP A 152 10.40 9.38 -12.08
C ASP A 152 10.09 8.58 -10.81
N GLN A 153 9.19 7.60 -10.93
CA GLN A 153 8.70 6.77 -9.82
C GLN A 153 8.99 5.28 -10.06
N ARG A 154 10.06 4.96 -10.80
CA ARG A 154 10.43 3.57 -11.13
C ARG A 154 11.03 2.79 -9.95
N ASP A 155 11.48 3.48 -8.91
CA ASP A 155 12.04 2.89 -7.69
C ASP A 155 11.46 3.54 -6.43
N GLU A 156 11.74 2.92 -5.28
CA GLU A 156 11.23 3.36 -3.98
C GLU A 156 11.69 4.78 -3.63
N ALA A 157 12.90 5.17 -4.01
CA ALA A 157 13.41 6.53 -3.79
C ALA A 157 12.62 7.58 -4.59
N GLY A 158 12.28 7.28 -5.85
CA GLY A 158 11.43 8.13 -6.68
C GLY A 158 10.00 8.25 -6.14
N ILE A 159 9.45 7.14 -5.64
CA ILE A 159 8.12 7.11 -5.00
C ILE A 159 8.10 7.94 -3.71
N ASP A 160 9.10 7.76 -2.83
CA ASP A 160 9.24 8.55 -1.59
C ASP A 160 9.39 10.04 -1.89
N ALA A 161 10.20 10.40 -2.89
CA ALA A 161 10.34 11.79 -3.33
C ALA A 161 9.01 12.35 -3.85
N GLN A 162 8.23 11.56 -4.61
CA GLN A 162 6.92 12.00 -5.07
C GLN A 162 5.94 12.22 -3.92
N ARG A 163 5.91 11.32 -2.93
CA ARG A 163 5.08 11.48 -1.73
C ARG A 163 5.42 12.76 -0.98
N ASN A 164 6.69 13.11 -0.85
CA ASN A 164 7.11 14.38 -0.25
C ASN A 164 6.66 15.60 -1.06
N ARG A 165 6.66 15.53 -2.40
CA ARG A 165 6.09 16.60 -3.25
C ARG A 165 4.59 16.73 -3.06
N VAL A 166 3.87 15.62 -2.90
CA VAL A 166 2.42 15.61 -2.62
C VAL A 166 2.12 16.23 -1.25
N VAL A 167 2.96 15.99 -0.23
CA VAL A 167 2.85 16.69 1.06
C VAL A 167 3.01 18.20 0.87
N ALA A 168 4.07 18.64 0.17
CA ALA A 168 4.29 20.06 -0.10
C ALA A 168 3.13 20.69 -0.91
N LEU A 169 2.53 19.94 -1.84
CA LEU A 169 1.34 20.36 -2.57
C LEU A 169 0.15 20.58 -1.62
N LYS A 170 -0.10 19.63 -0.70
CA LYS A 170 -1.19 19.73 0.27
C LYS A 170 -0.99 20.95 1.18
N ASP A 171 0.23 21.19 1.65
CA ASP A 171 0.57 22.34 2.48
C ASP A 171 0.34 23.67 1.72
N ALA A 172 0.73 23.74 0.44
CA ALA A 172 0.55 24.93 -0.39
C ALA A 172 -0.94 25.25 -0.67
N LEU A 173 -1.82 24.25 -0.61
CA LEU A 173 -3.25 24.37 -0.90
C LEU A 173 -4.13 24.43 0.36
N ALA A 174 -3.57 24.25 1.56
CA ALA A 174 -4.32 24.09 2.80
C ALA A 174 -5.32 25.23 3.09
N ASP A 175 -4.92 26.48 2.80
CA ASP A 175 -5.73 27.68 3.06
C ASP A 175 -6.34 28.29 1.78
N VAL A 176 -6.32 27.57 0.67
CA VAL A 176 -6.80 28.06 -0.63
C VAL A 176 -8.29 27.78 -0.78
N ASP A 177 -9.09 28.84 -0.78
CA ASP A 177 -10.54 28.77 -1.02
C ASP A 177 -10.88 28.78 -2.52
N ASP A 178 -10.46 27.74 -3.24
CA ASP A 178 -10.78 27.51 -4.66
C ASP A 178 -11.34 26.10 -4.86
N PRO A 179 -12.46 25.90 -5.59
CA PRO A 179 -12.99 24.57 -5.87
C PRO A 179 -11.97 23.60 -6.49
N ALA A 180 -11.13 24.08 -7.41
CA ALA A 180 -10.08 23.28 -8.03
C ALA A 180 -8.98 22.87 -7.02
N ALA A 181 -8.75 23.66 -5.97
CA ALA A 181 -7.82 23.29 -4.89
C ALA A 181 -8.41 22.12 -4.10
N ARG A 182 -9.70 22.20 -3.76
CA ARG A 182 -10.41 21.13 -3.04
C ARG A 182 -10.45 19.83 -3.85
N ASP A 183 -10.70 19.94 -5.16
CA ASP A 183 -10.67 18.79 -6.06
C ASP A 183 -9.26 18.18 -6.12
N LEU A 184 -8.21 19.00 -6.26
CA LEU A 184 -6.83 18.52 -6.27
C LEU A 184 -6.43 17.86 -4.94
N LEU A 185 -6.82 18.44 -3.81
CA LEU A 185 -6.60 17.86 -2.48
C LEU A 185 -7.29 16.50 -2.32
N SER A 186 -8.45 16.29 -2.95
CA SER A 186 -9.16 15.00 -2.91
C SER A 186 -8.47 13.90 -3.73
N LEU A 187 -7.59 14.28 -4.67
CA LEU A 187 -6.86 13.37 -5.55
C LEU A 187 -5.39 13.20 -5.16
N ALA A 188 -4.89 14.03 -4.24
CA ALA A 188 -3.50 14.06 -3.83
C ALA A 188 -3.22 12.95 -2.81
N ASP A 189 -2.65 11.82 -3.24
CA ASP A 189 -2.15 10.73 -2.38
C ASP A 189 -0.73 10.29 -2.79
#